data_AF-A0A520HI68-F1
#
_entry.id   AF-A0A520HI68-F1
#
_cell.length_a   1.000
_cell.length_b   1.000
_cell.length_c   1.000
_cell.angle_alpha   90.00
_cell.angle_beta   90.00
_cell.angle_gamma   90.00
#
_symmetry.space_group_name_H-M   'P 1'
#
loop_
_entity.id
_entity.type
_entity.pdbx_description
1 polymer ?
#
loop_
_entity_poly.entity_id
_entity_poly.type
_entity_poly.pdbx_seq_one_letter_code
_entity_poly.pdbx_strand_id
1 'polypeptide(L)'
;SAAQSAFGNVARLGYAIAGTNGATVYDPASQSGLVLSAQYRSTEAKFYSGQGDLSVTRKFETPIGTHDIRVGVYGADWGSTVFGVYQNYLVQVASQPKTLDLIAYDAQGAVRGYVTDNGALNDASSLVGGKYDAQMVAVYGTDTWDVTDKLRIDLGLRQEYYSYTGFSQTTAAYNLGNATTLADNSTRGFTGAIVNTKLKPKATNWTVGANYDLSRSFGVYARASQLEVPAYASSVAVAGSSFTASKAKLYEAGVKAVSGRSYLYVTGFYTKFDPLNASFTTFNPTTGRSDQVVNFVGSAEDKGMEADGQLRIRGPLSLSGALTVQDPKYINFTSSTGA
;
A
#
# COMPACT_ATOMS: atom_id res chain seq x y z
N SER A 1 22.50 0.98 34.09
CA SER A 1 22.05 1.01 32.68
C SER A 1 22.24 -0.38 32.04
N ALA A 2 21.69 -0.65 30.85
CA ALA A 2 21.90 -1.93 30.16
C ALA A 2 23.40 -2.23 29.91
N ALA A 3 24.17 -1.21 29.52
CA ALA A 3 25.62 -1.33 29.34
C ALA A 3 26.36 -1.69 30.64
N GLN A 4 25.97 -1.13 31.79
CA GLN A 4 26.56 -1.51 33.08
C GLN A 4 26.23 -2.95 33.46
N SER A 5 25.00 -3.40 33.18
CA SER A 5 24.59 -4.78 33.45
C SER A 5 25.38 -5.79 32.60
N ALA A 6 25.71 -5.45 31.36
CA ALA A 6 26.40 -6.35 30.44
C ALA A 6 27.93 -6.30 30.57
N PHE A 7 28.50 -5.10 30.77
CA PHE A 7 29.95 -4.87 30.68
C PHE A 7 30.61 -4.51 32.03
N GLY A 8 29.83 -4.47 33.11
CA GLY A 8 30.30 -4.13 34.45
C GLY A 8 30.48 -2.63 34.66
N ASN A 9 31.66 -2.22 35.16
CA ASN A 9 31.92 -0.83 35.51
C ASN A 9 32.09 0.07 34.26
N VAL A 10 30.97 0.54 33.73
CA VAL A 10 30.89 1.51 32.63
C VAL A 10 30.74 2.91 33.20
N ALA A 11 31.73 3.77 32.94
CA ALA A 11 31.74 5.16 33.37
C ALA A 11 31.07 6.10 32.35
N ARG A 12 31.22 5.83 31.05
CA ARG A 12 30.57 6.62 29.98
C ARG A 12 30.32 5.80 28.72
N LEU A 13 29.42 6.31 27.89
CA LEU A 13 29.29 5.89 26.49
C LEU A 13 29.93 6.94 25.58
N GLY A 14 30.42 6.52 24.41
CA GLY A 14 30.93 7.44 23.39
C GLY A 14 30.87 6.85 22.00
N TYR A 15 30.85 7.71 20.98
CA TYR A 15 30.79 7.27 19.59
C TYR A 15 32.19 7.16 18.97
N ALA A 16 32.33 6.21 18.05
CA ALA A 16 33.48 6.11 17.16
C ALA A 16 33.01 5.71 15.76
N ILE A 17 33.84 5.92 14.75
CA ILE A 17 33.59 5.34 13.43
C ILE A 17 33.60 3.81 13.57
N ALA A 18 32.55 3.18 13.08
CA ALA A 18 32.38 1.73 13.22
C ALA A 18 33.54 0.95 12.59
N GLY A 19 33.90 -0.17 13.20
CA GLY A 19 35.01 -1.03 12.73
C GLY A 19 36.41 -0.49 13.04
N THR A 20 36.53 0.68 13.69
CA THR A 20 37.83 1.22 14.14
C THR A 20 38.19 0.80 15.56
N ASN A 21 37.36 -0.02 16.22
CA ASN A 21 37.53 -0.45 17.61
C ASN A 21 37.74 0.71 18.60
N GLY A 22 37.09 1.85 18.34
CA GLY A 22 37.21 3.06 19.17
C GLY A 22 38.40 3.95 18.83
N ALA A 23 39.27 3.58 17.88
CA ALA A 23 40.46 4.36 17.52
C ALA A 23 40.11 5.71 16.87
N THR A 24 39.04 5.76 16.07
CA THR A 24 38.56 7.02 15.45
C THR A 24 37.33 7.52 16.17
N VAL A 25 37.53 8.31 17.21
CA VAL A 25 36.45 8.92 18.00
C VAL A 25 35.57 9.81 17.11
N TYR A 26 34.25 9.69 17.28
CA TYR A 26 33.29 10.60 16.68
C TYR A 26 32.62 11.41 17.80
N ASP A 27 32.71 12.73 17.70
CA ASP A 27 31.98 13.64 18.58
C ASP A 27 30.89 14.35 17.75
N PRO A 28 29.60 13.99 17.94
CA PRO A 28 28.50 14.66 17.25
C PRO A 28 28.50 16.17 17.47
N ALA A 29 28.89 16.67 18.65
CA ALA A 29 28.87 18.09 18.98
C ALA A 29 29.88 18.91 18.15
N SER A 30 30.96 18.27 17.69
CA SER A 30 31.95 18.87 16.79
C SER A 30 31.54 18.85 15.32
N GLN A 31 30.39 18.26 14.99
CA GLN A 31 29.89 18.05 13.63
C GLN A 31 28.45 18.59 13.49
N SER A 32 27.49 17.75 13.13
CA SER A 32 26.09 18.15 12.92
C SER A 32 25.28 18.29 14.21
N GLY A 33 25.84 17.91 15.36
CA GLY A 33 25.12 17.80 16.63
C GLY A 33 24.19 16.59 16.72
N LEU A 34 24.12 15.75 15.68
CA LEU A 34 23.13 14.70 15.53
C LEU A 34 23.75 13.34 15.19
N VAL A 35 23.05 12.28 15.61
CA VAL A 35 23.26 10.89 15.19
C VAL A 35 21.92 10.37 14.68
N LEU A 36 21.93 9.65 13.57
CA LEU A 36 20.72 9.09 12.98
C LEU A 36 20.69 7.58 13.20
N SER A 37 19.53 7.06 13.62
CA SER A 37 19.21 5.64 13.49
C SER A 37 18.57 5.42 12.12
N ALA A 38 19.22 4.63 11.27
CA ALA A 38 18.71 4.24 9.95
C ALA A 38 18.42 2.74 9.92
N GLN A 39 17.53 2.29 9.04
CA GLN A 39 17.24 0.87 8.90
C GLN A 39 17.67 0.37 7.52
N TYR A 40 18.51 -0.67 7.50
CA TYR A 40 18.79 -1.45 6.30
C TYR A 40 17.78 -2.59 6.21
N ARG A 41 17.24 -2.81 5.01
CA ARG A 41 16.24 -3.86 4.77
C ARG A 41 16.70 -4.72 3.61
N SER A 42 16.81 -6.03 3.85
CA SER A 42 16.86 -7.02 2.79
C SER A 42 15.50 -7.68 2.68
N THR A 43 14.95 -7.70 1.48
CA THR A 43 13.66 -8.32 1.18
C THR A 43 13.78 -9.19 -0.05
N GLU A 44 13.24 -10.39 0.02
CA GLU A 44 13.26 -11.34 -1.09
C GLU A 44 11.86 -11.89 -1.34
N ALA A 45 11.54 -12.07 -2.61
CA ALA A 45 10.26 -12.62 -3.05
C ALA A 45 10.46 -13.43 -4.34
N LYS A 46 9.81 -14.60 -4.41
CA LYS A 46 9.62 -15.37 -5.64
C LYS A 46 8.14 -15.31 -5.96
N PHE A 47 7.80 -14.76 -7.12
CA PHE A 47 6.42 -14.55 -7.55
C PHE A 47 6.08 -15.39 -8.78
N TYR A 48 4.80 -15.70 -8.93
CA TYR A 48 4.23 -16.20 -10.17
C TYR A 48 2.84 -15.57 -10.40
N SER A 49 2.40 -15.51 -11.64
CA SER A 49 1.04 -15.11 -11.99
C SER A 49 0.61 -15.67 -13.34
N GLY A 50 -0.69 -15.88 -13.48
CA GLY A 50 -1.36 -16.24 -14.73
C GLY A 50 -2.80 -15.75 -14.69
N GLN A 51 -3.30 -15.29 -15.83
CA GLN A 51 -4.67 -14.81 -15.95
C GLN A 51 -5.23 -15.06 -17.36
N GLY A 52 -6.55 -15.13 -17.47
CA GLY A 52 -7.27 -15.31 -18.72
C GLY A 52 -8.67 -14.74 -18.67
N ASP A 53 -9.17 -14.33 -19.83
CA ASP A 53 -10.53 -13.83 -20.05
C ASP A 53 -11.15 -14.56 -21.24
N LEU A 54 -12.40 -14.96 -21.10
CA LEU A 54 -13.22 -15.47 -22.19
C LEU A 54 -14.57 -14.75 -22.17
N SER A 55 -14.98 -14.24 -23.33
CA SER A 55 -16.18 -13.43 -23.46
C SER A 55 -16.86 -13.64 -24.80
N VAL A 56 -18.18 -13.47 -24.81
CA VAL A 56 -18.98 -13.38 -26.04
C VAL A 56 -19.76 -12.07 -26.01
N THR A 57 -19.80 -11.39 -27.15
CA THR A 57 -20.58 -10.17 -27.34
C THR A 57 -21.58 -10.39 -28.47
N ARG A 58 -22.82 -9.95 -28.27
CA ARG A 58 -23.87 -10.05 -29.28
C ARG A 58 -24.80 -8.84 -29.21
N LYS A 59 -25.10 -8.29 -30.39
CA LYS A 59 -26.08 -7.24 -30.58
C LYS A 59 -27.47 -7.84 -30.85
N PHE A 60 -28.49 -7.30 -30.20
CA PHE A 60 -29.90 -7.69 -30.33
C PHE A 60 -30.76 -6.46 -30.60
N GLU A 61 -31.62 -6.55 -31.61
CA GLU A 61 -32.66 -5.56 -31.88
C GLU A 61 -33.95 -6.04 -31.23
N THR A 62 -34.60 -5.17 -30.45
CA THR A 62 -35.84 -5.48 -29.73
C THR A 62 -36.85 -4.34 -29.92
N PRO A 63 -38.13 -4.55 -29.59
CA PRO A 63 -39.13 -3.48 -29.62
C PRO A 63 -38.83 -2.28 -28.70
N ILE A 64 -37.95 -2.46 -27.72
CA ILE A 64 -37.57 -1.44 -26.73
C ILE A 64 -36.17 -0.84 -27.00
N GLY A 65 -35.62 -1.07 -28.19
CA GLY A 65 -34.31 -0.55 -28.58
C GLY A 65 -33.30 -1.65 -28.88
N THR A 66 -32.04 -1.24 -28.98
CA THR A 66 -30.95 -2.12 -29.39
C THR A 66 -30.01 -2.38 -28.22
N HIS A 67 -29.76 -3.66 -27.93
CA HIS A 67 -28.87 -4.09 -26.85
C HIS A 67 -27.56 -4.60 -27.44
N ASP A 68 -26.42 -4.17 -26.89
CA ASP A 68 -25.11 -4.76 -27.14
C ASP A 68 -24.64 -5.48 -25.87
N ILE A 69 -24.95 -6.77 -25.79
CA ILE A 69 -24.77 -7.58 -24.59
C ILE A 69 -23.43 -8.31 -24.66
N ARG A 70 -22.62 -8.16 -23.62
CA ARG A 70 -21.39 -8.93 -23.42
C ARG A 70 -21.50 -9.73 -22.14
N VAL A 71 -21.15 -11.01 -22.20
CA VAL A 71 -21.00 -11.87 -21.02
C VAL A 71 -19.65 -12.55 -21.06
N GLY A 72 -19.03 -12.74 -19.91
CA GLY A 72 -17.72 -13.35 -19.84
C GLY A 72 -17.35 -13.91 -18.49
N VAL A 73 -16.26 -14.67 -18.51
CA VAL A 73 -15.61 -15.24 -17.34
C VAL A 73 -14.15 -14.82 -17.36
N TYR A 74 -13.64 -14.46 -16.19
CA TYR A 74 -12.24 -14.10 -15.98
C TYR A 74 -11.67 -14.98 -14.88
N GLY A 75 -10.44 -15.45 -15.06
CA GLY A 75 -9.72 -16.23 -14.07
C GLY A 75 -8.31 -15.68 -13.86
N ALA A 76 -7.83 -15.70 -12.61
CA ALA A 76 -6.45 -15.40 -12.27
C ALA A 76 -5.93 -16.32 -11.16
N ASP A 77 -4.65 -16.65 -11.22
CA ASP A 77 -3.89 -17.35 -10.20
C ASP A 77 -2.56 -16.63 -10.01
N TRP A 78 -2.18 -16.34 -8.77
CA TRP A 78 -0.94 -15.66 -8.45
C TRP A 78 -0.48 -15.99 -7.03
N GLY A 79 0.82 -15.87 -6.78
CA GLY A 79 1.36 -16.11 -5.46
C GLY A 79 2.75 -15.53 -5.30
N SER A 80 3.18 -15.39 -4.05
CA SER A 80 4.52 -14.91 -3.73
C SER A 80 5.02 -15.51 -2.42
N THR A 81 6.32 -15.78 -2.35
CA THR A 81 7.01 -15.87 -1.06
C THR A 81 7.18 -14.46 -0.47
N VAL A 82 7.25 -14.39 0.85
CA VAL A 82 7.52 -13.17 1.60
C VAL A 82 8.72 -13.45 2.49
N PHE A 83 9.82 -12.73 2.27
CA PHE A 83 10.96 -12.73 3.19
C PHE A 83 11.45 -11.30 3.37
N GLY A 84 11.74 -10.94 4.61
CA GLY A 84 12.33 -9.65 4.94
C GLY A 84 13.09 -9.71 6.25
N VAL A 85 14.31 -9.20 6.26
CA VAL A 85 15.15 -9.06 7.45
C VAL A 85 15.68 -7.64 7.53
N TYR A 86 15.44 -6.99 8.66
CA TYR A 86 15.76 -5.58 8.86
C TYR A 86 16.77 -5.42 9.99
N GLN A 87 17.71 -4.50 9.79
CA GLN A 87 18.78 -4.16 10.73
C GLN A 87 18.76 -2.65 10.98
N ASN A 88 18.89 -2.23 12.23
CA ASN A 88 19.02 -0.82 12.56
C ASN A 88 20.49 -0.47 12.72
N TYR A 89 20.91 0.66 12.16
CA TYR A 89 22.27 1.17 12.21
C TYR A 89 22.31 2.57 12.81
N LEU A 90 23.36 2.87 13.56
CA LEU A 90 23.75 4.25 13.87
C LEU A 90 24.65 4.78 12.76
N VAL A 91 24.31 5.96 12.25
CA VAL A 91 25.07 6.63 11.19
C VAL A 91 25.23 8.12 11.48
N GLN A 92 26.27 8.70 10.88
CA GLN A 92 26.48 10.14 10.89
C GLN A 92 25.37 10.87 10.12
N VAL A 93 25.08 12.12 10.50
CA VAL A 93 24.29 13.04 9.68
C VAL A 93 25.24 13.88 8.84
N ALA A 94 25.64 13.34 7.68
CA ALA A 94 26.60 13.94 6.76
C ALA A 94 26.35 13.44 5.31
N SER A 95 26.95 14.10 4.31
CA SER A 95 26.75 13.76 2.89
C SER A 95 27.24 12.36 2.50
N GLN A 96 28.27 11.84 3.17
CA GLN A 96 28.76 10.46 3.04
C GLN A 96 28.80 9.83 4.43
N PRO A 97 27.64 9.41 4.96
CA PRO A 97 27.54 9.01 6.34
C PRO A 97 28.26 7.69 6.56
N LYS A 98 29.13 7.66 7.57
CA LYS A 98 29.72 6.40 8.07
C LYS A 98 28.83 5.82 9.17
N THR A 99 28.87 4.50 9.32
CA THR A 99 28.31 3.84 10.49
C THR A 99 29.11 4.19 11.74
N LEU A 100 28.42 4.23 12.88
CA LEU A 100 28.98 4.65 14.16
C LEU A 100 28.82 3.55 15.19
N ASP A 101 29.91 3.21 15.89
CA ASP A 101 29.81 2.39 17.08
C ASP A 101 29.49 3.24 18.31
N LEU A 102 28.54 2.78 19.13
CA LEU A 102 28.31 3.31 20.47
C LEU A 102 29.01 2.41 21.48
N ILE A 103 30.08 2.92 22.08
CA ILE A 103 31.04 2.13 22.86
C ILE A 103 30.91 2.45 24.34
N ALA A 104 30.99 1.42 25.18
CA ALA A 104 31.05 1.56 26.63
C ALA A 104 32.51 1.64 27.10
N TYR A 105 32.83 2.70 27.85
CA TYR A 105 34.17 2.95 28.39
C TYR A 105 34.15 2.92 29.93
N ASP A 106 35.23 2.46 30.53
CA ASP A 106 35.46 2.64 31.97
C ASP A 106 36.00 4.05 32.30
N ALA A 107 36.29 4.29 33.58
CA ALA A 107 36.76 5.59 34.07
C ALA A 107 38.16 5.94 33.55
N GLN A 108 38.95 4.95 33.14
CA GLN A 108 40.28 5.12 32.56
C GLN A 108 40.23 5.30 31.03
N GLY A 109 39.04 5.21 30.43
CA GLY A 109 38.82 5.34 29.00
C GLY A 109 39.09 4.07 28.20
N ALA A 110 39.25 2.91 28.85
CA ALA A 110 39.37 1.64 28.16
C ALA A 110 38.00 1.11 27.72
N VAL A 111 37.96 0.43 26.57
CA VAL A 111 36.74 -0.18 26.03
C VAL A 111 36.34 -1.38 26.89
N ARG A 112 35.08 -1.40 27.31
CA ARG A 112 34.46 -2.49 28.09
C ARG A 112 33.52 -3.36 27.28
N GLY A 113 33.00 -2.83 26.18
CA GLY A 113 32.06 -3.49 25.29
C GLY A 113 31.38 -2.49 24.38
N TYR A 114 30.52 -2.99 23.51
CA TYR A 114 29.86 -2.19 22.47
C TYR A 114 28.34 -2.28 22.64
N VAL A 115 27.64 -1.16 22.52
CA VAL A 115 26.16 -1.20 22.41
C VAL A 115 25.76 -1.65 21.00
N THR A 116 26.62 -1.39 20.02
CA THR A 116 26.47 -1.74 18.61
C THR A 116 27.40 -2.88 18.19
N ASP A 117 27.18 -3.46 17.03
CA ASP A 117 28.15 -4.30 16.32
C ASP A 117 28.41 -3.72 14.92
N ASN A 118 29.60 -3.13 14.72
CA ASN A 118 29.97 -2.43 13.49
C ASN A 118 28.92 -1.39 13.04
N GLY A 119 28.37 -0.69 14.03
CA GLY A 119 27.30 0.30 13.92
C GLY A 119 25.88 -0.25 13.85
N ALA A 120 25.67 -1.56 13.77
CA ALA A 120 24.36 -2.16 13.92
C ALA A 120 23.90 -2.09 15.40
N LEU A 121 22.71 -1.56 15.67
CA LEU A 121 22.04 -1.62 16.96
C LEU A 121 21.42 -2.99 17.23
N ASN A 122 21.20 -3.77 16.17
CA ASN A 122 20.69 -5.13 16.22
C ASN A 122 21.01 -5.90 14.95
N ASP A 123 21.27 -7.20 15.08
CA ASP A 123 21.59 -8.05 13.93
C ASP A 123 20.34 -8.41 13.12
N ALA A 124 19.16 -8.41 13.75
CA ALA A 124 17.88 -8.42 13.06
C ALA A 124 16.81 -7.85 13.99
N SER A 125 16.42 -6.59 13.81
CA SER A 125 15.31 -5.98 14.54
C SER A 125 13.97 -6.56 14.10
N SER A 126 13.82 -6.84 12.81
CA SER A 126 12.61 -7.42 12.26
C SER A 126 12.93 -8.56 11.33
N LEU A 127 12.08 -9.58 11.37
CA LEU A 127 12.16 -10.74 10.51
C LEU A 127 10.74 -11.16 10.16
N VAL A 128 10.44 -11.20 8.87
CA VAL A 128 9.16 -11.66 8.32
C VAL A 128 9.42 -12.78 7.33
N GLY A 129 8.57 -13.79 7.39
CA GLY A 129 8.66 -14.98 6.55
C GLY A 129 7.27 -15.53 6.28
N GLY A 130 7.00 -15.93 5.05
CA GLY A 130 5.70 -16.48 4.69
C GLY A 130 5.56 -16.76 3.20
N LYS A 131 4.36 -17.20 2.83
CA LYS A 131 3.96 -17.40 1.43
C LYS A 131 2.46 -17.25 1.32
N TYR A 132 1.99 -16.71 0.20
CA TYR A 132 0.58 -16.80 -0.18
C TYR A 132 0.44 -17.28 -1.62
N ASP A 133 -0.66 -17.98 -1.86
CA ASP A 133 -1.18 -18.38 -3.16
C ASP A 133 -2.64 -17.91 -3.22
N ALA A 134 -3.06 -17.40 -4.38
CA ALA A 134 -4.33 -16.72 -4.54
C ALA A 134 -4.95 -17.02 -5.90
N GLN A 135 -6.21 -17.41 -5.87
CA GLN A 135 -7.02 -17.67 -7.03
C GLN A 135 -8.24 -16.75 -7.04
N MET A 136 -8.62 -16.29 -8.22
CA MET A 136 -9.85 -15.53 -8.44
C MET A 136 -10.56 -16.01 -9.69
N VAL A 137 -11.88 -16.17 -9.59
CA VAL A 137 -12.77 -16.35 -10.74
C VAL A 137 -13.86 -15.29 -10.67
N ALA A 138 -14.12 -14.64 -11.81
CA ALA A 138 -15.20 -13.69 -11.95
C ALA A 138 -16.12 -14.07 -13.09
N VAL A 139 -17.42 -13.83 -12.89
CA VAL A 139 -18.44 -13.86 -13.94
C VAL A 139 -18.94 -12.44 -14.09
N TYR A 140 -19.04 -11.96 -15.33
CA TYR A 140 -19.50 -10.60 -15.59
C TYR A 140 -20.43 -10.53 -16.79
N GLY A 141 -21.25 -9.48 -16.80
CA GLY A 141 -22.13 -9.12 -17.89
C GLY A 141 -22.25 -7.61 -18.03
N THR A 142 -22.34 -7.13 -19.26
CA THR A 142 -22.64 -5.72 -19.58
C THR A 142 -23.69 -5.65 -20.68
N ASP A 143 -24.45 -4.57 -20.68
CA ASP A 143 -25.41 -4.25 -21.73
C ASP A 143 -25.32 -2.75 -22.03
N THR A 144 -25.00 -2.41 -23.28
CA THR A 144 -25.19 -1.06 -23.80
C THR A 144 -26.50 -1.04 -24.57
N TRP A 145 -27.50 -0.39 -24.00
CA TRP A 145 -28.87 -0.34 -24.48
C TRP A 145 -29.17 1.02 -25.10
N ASP A 146 -29.23 1.06 -26.43
CA ASP A 146 -29.77 2.17 -27.20
C ASP A 146 -31.30 2.12 -27.16
N VAL A 147 -31.90 2.77 -26.15
CA VAL A 147 -33.36 2.84 -25.95
C VAL A 147 -34.02 3.62 -27.08
N THR A 148 -33.40 4.75 -27.46
CA THR A 148 -33.81 5.59 -28.60
C THR A 148 -32.57 6.09 -29.34
N ASP A 149 -32.75 6.92 -30.37
CA ASP A 149 -31.67 7.64 -31.04
C ASP A 149 -30.95 8.66 -30.14
N LYS A 150 -31.53 8.98 -28.98
CA LYS A 150 -31.02 9.99 -28.04
C LYS A 150 -30.69 9.44 -26.66
N LEU A 151 -31.33 8.34 -26.25
CA LEU A 151 -31.16 7.76 -24.91
C LEU A 151 -30.40 6.44 -25.01
N ARG A 152 -29.25 6.40 -24.34
CA ARG A 152 -28.45 5.20 -24.11
C ARG A 152 -28.36 4.91 -22.62
N ILE A 153 -28.51 3.64 -22.25
CA ILE A 153 -28.29 3.13 -20.89
C ILE A 153 -27.14 2.13 -20.95
N ASP A 154 -26.20 2.23 -20.00
CA ASP A 154 -25.09 1.28 -19.86
C ASP A 154 -25.23 0.55 -18.52
N LEU A 155 -25.30 -0.77 -18.55
CA LEU A 155 -25.40 -1.63 -17.38
C LEU A 155 -24.18 -2.53 -17.29
N GLY A 156 -23.68 -2.77 -16.08
CA GLY A 156 -22.59 -3.72 -15.85
C GLY A 156 -22.69 -4.37 -14.47
N LEU A 157 -22.42 -5.67 -14.41
CA LEU A 157 -22.33 -6.44 -13.18
C LEU A 157 -21.15 -7.41 -13.29
N ARG A 158 -20.39 -7.52 -12.20
CA ARG A 158 -19.27 -8.44 -12.05
C ARG A 158 -19.28 -9.04 -10.66
N GLN A 159 -19.37 -10.36 -10.59
CA GLN A 159 -19.29 -11.13 -9.35
C GLN A 159 -17.96 -11.87 -9.31
N GLU A 160 -17.23 -11.70 -8.24
CA GLU A 160 -15.89 -12.25 -8.06
C GLU A 160 -15.86 -13.20 -6.85
N TYR A 161 -15.11 -14.29 -7.00
CA TYR A 161 -14.91 -15.32 -6.00
C TYR A 161 -13.42 -15.57 -5.85
N TYR A 162 -12.92 -15.43 -4.63
CA TYR A 162 -11.51 -15.54 -4.33
C TYR A 162 -11.23 -16.73 -3.41
N SER A 163 -10.02 -17.27 -3.51
CA SER A 163 -9.46 -18.24 -2.56
C SER A 163 -8.00 -17.91 -2.31
N TYR A 164 -7.71 -17.42 -1.12
CA TYR A 164 -6.36 -17.16 -0.64
C TYR A 164 -5.97 -18.22 0.37
N THR A 165 -4.78 -18.78 0.19
CA THR A 165 -4.16 -19.69 1.14
C THR A 165 -2.72 -19.27 1.34
N GLY A 166 -2.26 -19.29 2.58
CA GLY A 166 -0.88 -18.93 2.86
C GLY A 166 -0.50 -19.26 4.28
N PHE A 167 0.72 -18.89 4.61
CA PHE A 167 1.22 -19.00 5.97
C PHE A 167 2.19 -17.88 6.30
N SER A 168 2.28 -17.59 7.59
CA SER A 168 3.34 -16.76 8.18
C SER A 168 4.21 -17.59 9.12
N GLN A 169 5.49 -17.29 9.16
CA GLN A 169 6.43 -17.86 10.11
C GLN A 169 6.49 -16.98 11.35
N THR A 170 6.32 -17.60 12.52
CA THR A 170 6.42 -16.87 13.78
C THR A 170 7.88 -16.62 14.14
N THR A 171 8.14 -15.49 14.77
CA THR A 171 9.48 -15.10 15.21
C THR A 171 9.52 -14.89 16.73
N ALA A 172 10.69 -15.05 17.32
CA ALA A 172 11.00 -14.66 18.70
C ALA A 172 12.32 -13.88 18.74
N ALA A 173 12.59 -13.23 19.87
CA ALA A 173 13.87 -12.56 20.11
C ALA A 173 14.81 -13.57 20.78
N TYR A 174 16.04 -13.61 20.30
CA TYR A 174 17.09 -14.50 20.79
C TYR A 174 18.33 -13.68 21.10
N ASN A 175 19.06 -14.11 22.13
CA ASN A 175 20.42 -13.67 22.39
C ASN A 175 21.37 -14.63 21.68
N LEU A 176 22.23 -14.14 20.80
CA LEU A 176 23.19 -14.98 20.07
C LEU A 176 24.46 -15.31 20.90
N GLY A 177 24.61 -14.72 22.09
CA GLY A 177 25.60 -15.07 23.09
C GLY A 177 26.91 -14.29 23.00
N ASN A 178 26.98 -13.23 22.20
CA ASN A 178 28.17 -12.41 22.08
C ASN A 178 28.27 -11.40 23.25
N ALA A 179 29.02 -11.78 24.29
CA ALA A 179 29.24 -10.93 25.46
C ALA A 179 29.96 -9.61 25.19
N THR A 180 30.53 -9.38 24.00
CA THR A 180 31.23 -8.12 23.67
C THR A 180 30.30 -7.02 23.16
N THR A 181 29.06 -7.35 22.78
CA THR A 181 28.10 -6.39 22.24
C THR A 181 26.71 -6.51 22.87
N LEU A 182 25.89 -5.47 22.75
CA LEU A 182 24.46 -5.54 23.04
C LEU A 182 23.61 -5.80 21.80
N ALA A 183 24.17 -5.68 20.60
CA ALA A 183 23.41 -5.73 19.35
C ALA A 183 22.76 -7.10 19.10
N ASP A 184 23.36 -8.19 19.56
CA ASP A 184 22.88 -9.54 19.32
C ASP A 184 21.92 -10.07 20.40
N ASN A 185 21.71 -9.31 21.47
CA ASN A 185 20.94 -9.75 22.64
C ASN A 185 19.43 -9.90 22.38
N SER A 186 18.92 -9.32 21.29
CA SER A 186 17.50 -9.30 20.94
C SER A 186 17.27 -9.49 19.44
N THR A 187 18.06 -10.37 18.82
CA THR A 187 17.99 -10.69 17.39
C THR A 187 16.75 -11.52 17.07
N ARG A 188 16.01 -11.14 16.02
CA ARG A 188 14.84 -11.90 15.57
C ARG A 188 15.25 -13.17 14.84
N GLY A 189 14.70 -14.29 15.29
CA GLY A 189 14.82 -15.59 14.63
C GLY A 189 13.45 -16.24 14.44
N PHE A 190 13.33 -17.13 13.47
CA PHE A 190 12.13 -17.97 13.33
C PHE A 190 12.09 -19.01 14.44
N THR A 191 10.92 -19.20 15.04
CA THR A 191 10.72 -20.21 16.11
C THR A 191 10.58 -21.63 15.56
N GLY A 192 10.39 -21.76 14.24
CA GLY A 192 9.97 -22.98 13.56
C GLY A 192 8.45 -23.16 13.48
N ALA A 193 7.65 -22.44 14.28
CA ALA A 193 6.20 -22.51 14.21
C ALA A 193 5.63 -21.68 13.05
N ILE A 194 4.61 -22.23 12.38
CA ILE A 194 3.94 -21.67 11.21
C ILE A 194 2.46 -21.45 11.52
N VAL A 195 1.92 -20.30 11.12
CA VAL A 195 0.48 -19.98 11.19
C VAL A 195 -0.10 -20.02 9.79
N ASN A 196 -0.90 -21.05 9.50
CA ASN A 196 -1.62 -21.20 8.24
C ASN A 196 -2.90 -20.36 8.27
N THR A 197 -3.15 -19.62 7.19
CA THR A 197 -4.33 -18.75 7.06
C THR A 197 -5.00 -18.98 5.72
N LYS A 198 -6.34 -18.99 5.73
CA LYS A 198 -7.16 -19.11 4.54
C LYS A 198 -8.26 -18.06 4.55
N LEU A 199 -8.47 -17.40 3.41
CA LEU A 199 -9.52 -16.41 3.23
C LEU A 199 -10.23 -16.66 1.90
N LYS A 200 -11.57 -16.58 1.89
CA LYS A 200 -12.38 -16.75 0.68
C LYS A 200 -13.31 -15.56 0.47
N PRO A 201 -12.78 -14.37 0.15
CA PRO A 201 -13.62 -13.21 -0.03
C PRO A 201 -14.44 -13.31 -1.33
N LYS A 202 -15.49 -12.49 -1.39
CA LYS A 202 -16.30 -12.27 -2.58
C LYS A 202 -16.44 -10.77 -2.78
N ALA A 203 -16.56 -10.34 -4.03
CA ALA A 203 -16.82 -8.94 -4.37
C ALA A 203 -17.89 -8.86 -5.44
N THR A 204 -18.77 -7.86 -5.32
CA THR A 204 -19.80 -7.56 -6.31
C THR A 204 -19.65 -6.13 -6.77
N ASN A 205 -19.24 -5.98 -8.03
CA ASN A 205 -18.97 -4.72 -8.69
C ASN A 205 -20.06 -4.47 -9.72
N TRP A 206 -20.58 -3.25 -9.78
CA TRP A 206 -21.65 -2.90 -10.72
C TRP A 206 -21.56 -1.46 -11.19
N THR A 207 -22.17 -1.18 -12.34
CA THR A 207 -22.36 0.17 -12.86
C THR A 207 -23.70 0.29 -13.56
N VAL A 208 -24.32 1.46 -13.42
CA VAL A 208 -25.46 1.91 -14.24
C VAL A 208 -25.17 3.33 -14.69
N GLY A 209 -25.26 3.57 -15.99
CA GLY A 209 -25.10 4.87 -16.61
C GLY A 209 -26.26 5.16 -17.56
N ALA A 210 -26.56 6.43 -17.74
CA ALA A 210 -27.46 6.90 -18.77
C ALA A 210 -26.85 8.13 -19.47
N ASN A 211 -26.95 8.17 -20.78
CA ASN A 211 -26.58 9.31 -21.62
C ASN A 211 -27.82 9.73 -22.42
N TYR A 212 -28.14 11.02 -22.40
CA TYR A 212 -29.25 11.59 -23.14
C TYR A 212 -28.81 12.78 -23.99
N ASP A 213 -29.01 12.67 -25.30
CA ASP A 213 -28.73 13.72 -26.26
C ASP A 213 -29.93 14.68 -26.36
N LEU A 214 -29.82 15.83 -25.71
CA LEU A 214 -30.82 16.91 -25.77
C LEU A 214 -30.89 17.53 -27.17
N SER A 215 -29.74 17.58 -27.86
CA SER A 215 -29.62 17.98 -29.26
C SER A 215 -28.40 17.31 -29.88
N ARG A 216 -28.17 17.53 -31.19
CA ARG A 216 -26.94 17.08 -31.88
C ARG A 216 -25.64 17.66 -31.32
N SER A 217 -25.74 18.73 -30.52
CA SER A 217 -24.61 19.51 -30.01
C SER A 217 -24.56 19.54 -28.47
N PHE A 218 -25.54 18.94 -27.79
CA PHE A 218 -25.62 18.99 -26.34
C PHE A 218 -26.23 17.71 -25.79
N GLY A 219 -25.53 17.10 -24.83
CA GLY A 219 -25.95 15.89 -24.14
C GLY A 219 -25.65 15.97 -22.66
N VAL A 220 -26.37 15.16 -21.89
CA VAL A 220 -26.17 14.99 -20.45
C VAL A 220 -25.94 13.53 -20.15
N TYR A 221 -25.22 13.25 -19.07
CA TYR A 221 -25.06 11.88 -18.60
C TYR A 221 -25.01 11.84 -17.08
N ALA A 222 -25.34 10.67 -16.55
CA ALA A 222 -25.13 10.33 -15.15
C ALA A 222 -24.71 8.87 -15.05
N ARG A 223 -23.89 8.54 -14.06
CA ARG A 223 -23.48 7.17 -13.76
C ARG A 223 -23.36 6.98 -12.25
N ALA A 224 -23.81 5.82 -11.80
CA ALA A 224 -23.54 5.29 -10.48
C ALA A 224 -22.76 3.98 -10.62
N SER A 225 -21.81 3.74 -9.72
CA SER A 225 -21.08 2.47 -9.68
C SER A 225 -20.63 2.12 -8.27
N GLN A 226 -20.31 0.84 -8.10
CA GLN A 226 -19.69 0.33 -6.89
C GLN A 226 -18.45 -0.47 -7.24
N LEU A 227 -17.40 -0.23 -6.47
CA LEU A 227 -16.18 -1.01 -6.46
C LEU A 227 -15.98 -1.63 -5.07
N GLU A 228 -15.76 -2.93 -5.00
CA GLU A 228 -15.37 -3.68 -3.83
C GLU A 228 -14.07 -4.41 -4.16
N VAL A 229 -13.04 -4.12 -3.37
CA VAL A 229 -11.72 -4.74 -3.46
C VAL A 229 -11.49 -5.52 -2.18
N PRO A 230 -11.45 -6.86 -2.23
CA PRO A 230 -11.09 -7.67 -1.08
C PRO A 230 -9.73 -7.31 -0.51
N ALA A 231 -9.46 -7.76 0.72
CA ALA A 231 -8.11 -7.67 1.28
C ALA A 231 -7.07 -8.29 0.32
N TYR A 232 -5.86 -7.71 0.31
CA TYR A 232 -4.77 -8.21 -0.51
C TYR A 232 -4.43 -9.65 -0.14
N ALA A 233 -4.11 -10.48 -1.15
CA ALA A 233 -3.73 -11.87 -0.94
C ALA A 233 -2.53 -12.05 0.04
N SER A 234 -1.64 -11.06 0.13
CA SER A 234 -0.54 -11.07 1.10
C SER A 234 -0.99 -11.08 2.56
N SER A 235 -2.24 -10.70 2.86
CA SER A 235 -2.77 -10.68 4.22
C SER A 235 -2.76 -12.06 4.89
N VAL A 236 -2.81 -13.15 4.11
CA VAL A 236 -2.74 -14.52 4.65
C VAL A 236 -1.30 -15.01 4.89
N ALA A 237 -0.30 -14.22 4.46
CA ALA A 237 1.13 -14.49 4.67
C ALA A 237 1.79 -13.59 5.71
N VAL A 238 1.07 -12.57 6.22
CA VAL A 238 1.58 -11.60 7.18
C VAL A 238 0.68 -11.57 8.41
N ALA A 239 1.25 -11.87 9.57
CA ALA A 239 0.50 -11.88 10.82
C ALA A 239 -0.02 -10.47 11.16
N GLY A 240 -1.26 -10.40 11.64
CA GLY A 240 -1.90 -9.15 12.06
C GLY A 240 -2.47 -8.29 10.92
N SER A 241 -2.38 -8.74 9.66
CA SER A 241 -3.01 -8.04 8.53
C SER A 241 -4.55 -8.05 8.61
N SER A 242 -5.16 -6.92 8.23
CA SER A 242 -6.61 -6.79 8.08
C SER A 242 -7.16 -7.61 6.91
N PHE A 243 -8.32 -8.22 7.12
CA PHE A 243 -9.12 -8.89 6.07
C PHE A 243 -10.29 -8.05 5.57
N THR A 244 -10.38 -6.78 6.00
CA THR A 244 -11.45 -5.87 5.59
C THR A 244 -11.30 -5.51 4.11
N ALA A 245 -12.36 -5.73 3.34
CA ALA A 245 -12.46 -5.26 1.96
C ALA A 245 -12.66 -3.73 1.94
N SER A 246 -12.08 -3.04 0.96
CA SER A 246 -12.40 -1.64 0.70
C SER A 246 -13.59 -1.56 -0.26
N LYS A 247 -14.57 -0.72 0.05
CA LYS A 247 -15.76 -0.52 -0.80
C LYS A 247 -15.93 0.94 -1.14
N ALA A 248 -16.07 1.26 -2.42
CA ALA A 248 -16.32 2.59 -2.93
C ALA A 248 -17.66 2.64 -3.66
N LYS A 249 -18.45 3.68 -3.41
CA LYS A 249 -19.59 4.06 -4.24
C LYS A 249 -19.26 5.35 -4.96
N LEU A 250 -19.40 5.34 -6.28
CA LEU A 250 -19.06 6.47 -7.14
C LEU A 250 -20.31 6.94 -7.86
N TYR A 251 -20.47 8.25 -7.90
CA TYR A 251 -21.55 8.93 -8.59
C TYR A 251 -20.94 10.05 -9.42
N GLU A 252 -21.27 10.09 -10.71
CA GLU A 252 -20.85 11.15 -11.61
C GLU A 252 -22.02 11.61 -12.45
N ALA A 253 -22.07 12.91 -12.74
CA ALA A 253 -23.02 13.47 -13.67
C ALA A 253 -22.38 14.65 -14.40
N GLY A 254 -22.68 14.79 -15.68
CA GLY A 254 -22.03 15.80 -16.48
C GLY A 254 -22.78 16.17 -17.74
N VAL A 255 -22.26 17.21 -18.38
CA VAL A 255 -22.77 17.75 -19.62
C VAL A 255 -21.69 17.67 -20.69
N LYS A 256 -22.15 17.50 -21.93
CA LYS A 256 -21.32 17.38 -23.12
C LYS A 256 -21.81 18.40 -24.13
N ALA A 257 -20.95 19.30 -24.56
CA ALA A 257 -21.27 20.29 -25.58
C ALA A 257 -20.28 20.16 -26.74
N VAL A 258 -20.79 20.16 -27.98
CA VAL A 258 -19.98 20.11 -29.20
C VAL A 258 -20.49 21.16 -30.18
N SER A 259 -19.60 22.00 -30.70
CA SER A 259 -19.90 23.00 -31.71
C SER A 259 -18.78 23.04 -32.76
N GLY A 260 -19.07 22.50 -33.94
CA GLY A 260 -18.09 22.37 -35.02
C GLY A 260 -16.92 21.48 -34.61
N ARG A 261 -15.72 22.07 -34.45
CA ARG A 261 -14.49 21.40 -34.00
C ARG A 261 -14.15 21.71 -32.54
N SER A 262 -15.04 22.37 -31.82
CA SER A 262 -14.89 22.68 -30.40
C SER A 262 -15.76 21.74 -29.57
N TYR A 263 -15.27 21.37 -28.39
CA TYR A 263 -16.04 20.58 -27.43
C TYR A 263 -15.73 21.01 -26.00
N LEU A 264 -16.67 20.75 -25.10
CA LEU A 264 -16.54 20.94 -23.67
C LEU A 264 -17.29 19.81 -22.94
N TYR A 265 -16.59 19.16 -22.04
CA TYR A 265 -17.13 18.21 -21.08
C TYR A 265 -16.97 18.80 -19.69
N VAL A 266 -18.04 18.78 -18.90
CA VAL A 266 -18.00 19.18 -17.49
C VAL A 266 -18.71 18.11 -16.68
N THR A 267 -18.03 17.60 -15.65
CA THR A 267 -18.49 16.49 -14.82
C THR A 267 -18.37 16.87 -13.36
N GLY A 268 -19.43 16.69 -12.58
CA GLY A 268 -19.36 16.63 -11.13
C GLY A 268 -19.29 15.18 -10.68
N PHE A 269 -18.48 14.91 -9.65
CA PHE A 269 -18.32 13.56 -9.12
C PHE A 269 -18.35 13.54 -7.58
N TYR A 270 -18.78 12.41 -7.04
CA TYR A 270 -18.74 12.07 -5.62
C TYR A 270 -18.36 10.59 -5.47
N THR A 271 -17.27 10.32 -4.76
CA THR A 271 -16.81 8.99 -4.39
C THR A 271 -16.79 8.88 -2.88
N LYS A 272 -17.41 7.83 -2.33
CA LYS A 272 -17.33 7.50 -0.91
C LYS A 272 -16.80 6.09 -0.71
N PHE A 273 -15.69 5.97 0.01
CA PHE A 273 -15.17 4.72 0.54
C PHE A 273 -15.78 4.45 1.92
N ASP A 274 -16.43 3.31 2.09
CA ASP A 274 -17.07 2.89 3.34
C ASP A 274 -17.28 1.35 3.36
N PRO A 275 -16.36 0.57 3.95
CA PRO A 275 -15.12 1.00 4.59
C PRO A 275 -13.97 1.24 3.58
N LEU A 276 -13.00 2.06 3.98
CA LEU A 276 -11.65 2.11 3.44
C LEU A 276 -10.71 1.39 4.41
N ASN A 277 -9.94 0.43 3.89
CA ASN A 277 -8.88 -0.25 4.64
C ASN A 277 -7.51 0.24 4.15
N ALA A 278 -6.75 0.92 5.03
CA ALA A 278 -5.32 1.17 4.80
C ALA A 278 -4.53 0.65 6.00
N SER A 279 -3.63 -0.28 5.75
CA SER A 279 -2.80 -0.89 6.79
C SER A 279 -1.34 -0.54 6.53
N PHE A 280 -0.59 -0.25 7.59
CA PHE A 280 0.82 0.16 7.48
C PHE A 280 1.68 -0.60 8.48
N THR A 281 2.94 -0.87 8.14
CA THR A 281 3.92 -1.36 9.10
C THR A 281 4.53 -0.18 9.85
N THR A 282 4.48 -0.19 11.18
CA THR A 282 4.99 0.90 12.03
C THR A 282 6.30 0.53 12.70
N PHE A 283 7.09 1.58 12.99
CA PHE A 283 8.30 1.46 13.79
C PHE A 283 7.93 1.51 15.29
N ASN A 284 8.37 0.50 16.04
CA ASN A 284 8.24 0.45 17.49
C ASN A 284 9.55 0.92 18.13
N PRO A 285 9.59 2.12 18.75
CA PRO A 285 10.82 2.70 19.28
C PRO A 285 11.39 1.94 20.49
N THR A 286 10.56 1.17 21.21
CA THR A 286 11.00 0.38 22.37
C THR A 286 11.77 -0.87 21.94
N THR A 287 11.34 -1.50 20.84
CA THR A 287 11.92 -2.78 20.36
C THR A 287 12.78 -2.63 19.11
N GLY A 288 12.76 -1.47 18.46
CA GLY A 288 13.41 -1.22 17.17
C GLY A 288 12.77 -1.92 15.97
N ARG A 289 11.65 -2.62 16.17
CA ARG A 289 10.94 -3.38 15.13
C ARG A 289 10.24 -2.45 14.14
N SER A 290 10.19 -2.82 12.86
CA SER A 290 9.42 -2.12 11.81
C SER A 290 8.51 -3.06 11.01
N ASP A 291 8.11 -4.18 11.59
CA ASP A 291 7.27 -5.22 10.98
C ASP A 291 5.85 -5.29 11.60
N GLN A 292 5.50 -4.36 12.50
CA GLN A 292 4.23 -4.36 13.21
C GLN A 292 3.13 -3.75 12.34
N VAL A 293 2.18 -4.57 11.89
CA VAL A 293 1.04 -4.08 11.11
C VAL A 293 0.05 -3.35 12.02
N VAL A 294 -0.28 -2.11 11.65
CA VAL A 294 -1.36 -1.33 12.23
C VAL A 294 -2.42 -1.13 11.16
N ASN A 295 -3.61 -1.67 11.42
CA ASN A 295 -4.74 -1.58 10.49
C ASN A 295 -5.55 -0.33 10.79
N PHE A 296 -5.73 0.52 9.79
CA PHE A 296 -6.68 1.64 9.83
C PHE A 296 -7.87 1.31 8.94
N VAL A 297 -9.05 1.35 9.55
CA VAL A 297 -10.31 1.13 8.85
C VAL A 297 -11.21 2.31 9.17
N GLY A 298 -11.70 2.98 8.16
CA GLY A 298 -12.62 4.09 8.32
C GLY A 298 -13.34 4.38 7.02
N SER A 299 -13.62 5.64 6.76
CA SER A 299 -14.21 6.07 5.50
C SER A 299 -13.33 7.13 4.84
N ALA A 300 -13.50 7.32 3.55
CA ALA A 300 -12.96 8.48 2.85
C ALA A 300 -14.01 8.97 1.85
N GLU A 301 -13.99 10.25 1.55
CA GLU A 301 -14.77 10.79 0.45
C GLU A 301 -13.92 11.68 -0.43
N ASP A 302 -14.29 11.74 -1.70
CA ASP A 302 -13.76 12.71 -2.64
C ASP A 302 -14.90 13.25 -3.49
N LYS A 303 -14.94 14.56 -3.62
CA LYS A 303 -15.96 15.25 -4.38
C LYS A 303 -15.31 16.38 -5.15
N GLY A 304 -15.76 16.57 -6.38
CA GLY A 304 -15.12 17.55 -7.23
C GLY A 304 -15.85 17.77 -8.53
N MET A 305 -15.22 18.59 -9.35
CA MET A 305 -15.63 18.85 -10.71
C MET A 305 -14.42 18.77 -11.63
N GLU A 306 -14.63 18.19 -12.80
CA GLU A 306 -13.65 18.13 -13.88
C GLU A 306 -14.23 18.78 -15.12
N ALA A 307 -13.38 19.51 -15.84
CA ALA A 307 -13.69 20.03 -17.15
C ALA A 307 -12.58 19.66 -18.14
N ASP A 308 -12.94 19.12 -19.30
CA ASP A 308 -12.04 18.89 -20.43
C ASP A 308 -12.62 19.55 -21.66
N GLY A 309 -11.82 20.27 -22.43
CA GLY A 309 -12.34 20.96 -23.59
C GLY A 309 -11.29 21.36 -24.59
N GLN A 310 -11.77 21.54 -25.82
CA GLN A 310 -11.03 22.15 -26.90
C GLN A 310 -11.85 23.28 -27.51
N LEU A 311 -11.26 24.46 -27.61
CA LEU A 311 -11.81 25.61 -28.31
C LEU A 311 -11.04 25.82 -29.62
N ARG A 312 -11.73 25.65 -30.75
CA ARG A 312 -11.21 26.04 -32.05
C ARG A 312 -11.42 27.54 -32.26
N ILE A 313 -10.31 28.28 -32.28
CA ILE A 313 -10.28 29.71 -32.63
C ILE A 313 -10.23 29.83 -34.16
N ARG A 314 -10.52 31.00 -34.75
CA ARG A 314 -10.43 31.22 -36.21
C ARG A 314 -9.02 30.90 -36.75
N GLY A 315 -8.93 30.46 -38.00
CA GLY A 315 -7.63 30.17 -38.66
C GLY A 315 -7.10 28.78 -38.29
N PRO A 316 -5.80 28.55 -38.07
CA PRO A 316 -5.23 27.25 -37.64
C PRO A 316 -5.19 27.05 -36.11
N LEU A 317 -5.60 28.05 -35.31
CA LEU A 317 -5.41 28.04 -33.86
C LEU A 317 -6.46 27.21 -33.10
N SER A 318 -6.01 26.40 -32.15
CA SER A 318 -6.85 25.72 -31.15
C SER A 318 -6.24 25.85 -29.76
N LEU A 319 -7.09 25.99 -28.75
CA LEU A 319 -6.72 25.89 -27.34
C LEU A 319 -7.40 24.66 -26.76
N SER A 320 -6.65 23.81 -26.06
CA SER A 320 -7.19 22.67 -25.33
C SER A 320 -6.69 22.69 -23.90
N GLY A 321 -7.49 22.18 -22.98
CA GLY A 321 -7.10 22.09 -21.59
C GLY A 321 -8.07 21.26 -20.78
N ALA A 322 -7.56 20.79 -19.64
CA ALA A 322 -8.34 20.11 -18.62
C ALA A 322 -8.10 20.79 -17.27
N LEU A 323 -9.13 20.80 -16.42
CA LEU A 323 -9.09 21.34 -15.06
C LEU A 323 -9.88 20.43 -14.13
N THR A 324 -9.28 20.04 -13.01
CA THR A 324 -9.94 19.32 -11.93
C THR A 324 -9.84 20.13 -10.64
N VAL A 325 -10.94 20.26 -9.93
CA VAL A 325 -11.01 20.82 -8.58
C VAL A 325 -11.72 19.80 -7.69
N GLN A 326 -11.07 19.40 -6.60
CA GLN A 326 -11.56 18.32 -5.73
C GLN A 326 -11.23 18.57 -4.25
N ASP A 327 -12.02 17.97 -3.36
CA ASP A 327 -11.95 18.10 -1.90
C ASP A 327 -11.88 16.71 -1.23
N PRO A 328 -10.75 15.98 -1.35
CA PRO A 328 -10.59 14.64 -0.79
C PRO A 328 -10.38 14.67 0.72
N LYS A 329 -11.08 13.80 1.46
CA LYS A 329 -11.08 13.74 2.93
C LYS A 329 -11.08 12.32 3.46
N TYR A 330 -10.25 12.05 4.46
CA TYR A 330 -10.41 10.88 5.34
C TYR A 330 -11.42 11.21 6.45
N ILE A 331 -12.35 10.29 6.71
CA ILE A 331 -13.43 10.44 7.70
C ILE A 331 -13.39 9.26 8.66
N ASN A 332 -13.38 9.53 9.97
CA ASN A 332 -13.40 8.48 11.01
C ASN A 332 -12.35 7.38 10.79
N PHE A 333 -11.16 7.78 10.33
CA PHE A 333 -10.06 6.86 10.02
C PHE A 333 -9.28 6.57 11.31
N THR A 334 -9.62 5.48 11.99
CA THR A 334 -9.06 5.14 13.30
C THR A 334 -8.19 3.90 13.22
N SER A 335 -7.14 3.85 14.04
CA SER A 335 -6.37 2.62 14.21
C SER A 335 -7.16 1.60 15.02
N SER A 336 -7.09 0.33 14.60
CA SER A 336 -7.53 -0.83 15.41
C SER A 336 -6.82 -0.96 16.77
N THR A 337 -5.71 -0.23 16.98
CA THR A 337 -4.99 -0.14 18.26
C THR A 337 -5.26 1.16 19.04
N GLY A 338 -6.24 1.99 18.63
CA GLY A 338 -6.65 3.19 19.36
C GLY A 338 -5.75 4.43 19.19
N ALA A 339 -4.89 4.43 18.16
CA ALA A 339 -4.13 5.61 17.71
C ALA A 339 -4.89 6.39 16.64
#